data_AF-A0A7W6MZ36-F1
#
_entry.id   AF-A0A7W6MZ36-F1
#
_cell.length_a   1.000
_cell.length_b   1.000
_cell.length_c   1.000
_cell.angle_alpha   90.00
_cell.angle_beta   90.00
_cell.angle_gamma   90.00
#
_symmetry.space_group_name_H-M   'P 1'
#
loop_
_entity.id
_entity.type
_entity.pdbx_description
1 polymer ?
#
loop_
_entity_poly.entity_id
_entity_poly.type
_entity_poly.pdbx_seq_one_letter_code
_entity_poly.pdbx_strand_id
1 'polypeptide(L)'
;MRKILFIILLSISFWGISEKSYSQSLEFQYTTYINGYWGEWKNSYYYKITGTWQDFVIFKDNVHPSKYLMKVAITYQPYSKKEIKRKTRNKEWFTYTGTIEYFVCSGKNCKHRFPCTQLDLQSWPYDIKSTSKEYYKKTVPVTVKMDKPIEKKGNRTINIFFNNQGIGITL
;
A
#
# COMPACT_ATOMS: atom_id res chain seq x y z
N MET A 1 -11.22 49.86 25.31
CA MET A 1 -11.88 48.56 25.02
C MET A 1 -11.56 47.95 23.65
N ARG A 2 -10.78 48.59 22.75
CA ARG A 2 -10.38 47.98 21.46
C ARG A 2 -9.18 47.01 21.53
N LYS A 3 -8.31 47.14 22.54
CA LYS A 3 -7.10 46.32 22.68
C LYS A 3 -7.35 44.93 23.30
N ILE A 4 -8.43 44.76 24.07
CA ILE A 4 -8.78 43.48 24.72
C ILE A 4 -9.46 42.53 23.72
N LEU A 5 -10.23 43.05 22.76
CA LEU A 5 -10.84 42.22 21.70
C LEU A 5 -9.79 41.53 20.82
N PHE A 6 -8.64 42.16 20.59
CA PHE A 6 -7.57 41.59 19.76
C PHE A 6 -6.90 40.36 20.41
N ILE A 7 -6.82 40.31 21.73
CA ILE A 7 -6.20 39.19 22.47
C ILE A 7 -7.15 37.99 22.49
N ILE A 8 -8.47 38.21 22.54
CA ILE A 8 -9.48 37.16 22.47
C ILE A 8 -9.59 36.58 21.04
N LEU A 9 -9.36 37.40 20.00
CA LEU A 9 -9.33 36.93 18.61
C LEU A 9 -8.07 36.13 18.26
N LEU A 10 -6.95 36.32 18.97
CA LEU A 10 -5.70 35.57 18.78
C LEU A 10 -5.66 34.24 19.56
N SER A 11 -6.50 34.06 20.58
CA SER A 11 -6.60 32.79 21.32
C SER A 11 -7.57 31.79 20.70
N ILE A 12 -8.47 32.23 19.81
CA ILE A 12 -9.41 31.37 19.08
C ILE A 12 -8.74 30.71 17.84
N SER A 13 -7.62 31.25 17.36
CA SER A 13 -6.91 30.71 16.19
C SER A 13 -5.96 29.55 16.48
N PHE A 14 -5.80 29.13 17.75
CA PHE A 14 -4.99 27.97 18.14
C PHE A 14 -5.77 26.66 18.29
N TRP A 15 -7.07 26.64 17.97
CA TRP A 15 -7.92 25.44 17.96
C TRP A 15 -8.07 24.81 16.56
N GLY A 16 -7.10 25.04 15.68
CA GLY A 16 -7.24 24.76 14.24
C GLY A 16 -6.15 23.91 13.60
N ILE A 17 -5.18 23.36 14.34
CA ILE A 17 -4.15 22.48 13.76
C ILE A 17 -4.01 21.24 14.63
N SER A 18 -5.01 20.36 14.55
CA SER A 18 -4.71 18.94 14.64
C SER A 18 -3.96 18.58 13.35
N GLU A 19 -2.63 18.68 13.39
CA GLU A 19 -1.83 17.80 12.55
C GLU A 19 -2.23 16.40 12.99
N LYS A 20 -3.07 15.73 12.20
CA LYS A 20 -3.31 14.29 12.33
C LYS A 20 -2.04 13.56 11.90
N SER A 21 -0.97 13.74 12.66
CA SER A 21 0.27 12.96 12.61
C SER A 21 0.11 11.68 13.43
N TYR A 22 -1.04 11.02 13.23
CA TYR A 22 -1.20 9.62 13.55
C TYR A 22 -1.04 8.88 12.23
N SER A 23 -0.25 7.81 12.25
CA SER A 23 -0.22 6.79 11.21
C SER A 23 -1.62 6.16 11.11
N GLN A 24 -2.57 6.88 10.53
CA GLN A 24 -3.95 6.43 10.37
C GLN A 24 -3.94 5.42 9.24
N SER A 25 -4.26 4.19 9.61
CA SER A 25 -4.50 3.13 8.66
C SER A 25 -5.75 3.45 7.83
N LEU A 26 -5.66 3.31 6.52
CA LEU A 26 -6.71 3.68 5.57
C LEU A 26 -7.41 2.43 5.02
N GLU A 27 -8.69 2.59 4.69
CA GLU A 27 -9.42 1.65 3.83
C GLU A 27 -8.93 1.79 2.39
N PHE A 28 -8.94 0.70 1.63
CA PHE A 28 -8.54 0.70 0.23
C PHE A 28 -9.44 -0.20 -0.62
N GLN A 29 -9.35 -0.04 -1.93
CA GLN A 29 -9.86 -1.02 -2.87
C GLN A 29 -8.70 -1.74 -3.54
N TYR A 30 -8.90 -2.98 -3.92
CA TYR A 30 -7.88 -3.77 -4.59
C TYR A 30 -8.43 -4.61 -5.74
N THR A 31 -7.55 -4.98 -6.65
CA THR A 31 -7.78 -6.00 -7.69
C THR A 31 -6.51 -6.83 -7.85
N THR A 32 -6.63 -8.02 -8.43
CA THR A 32 -5.49 -8.91 -8.70
C THR A 32 -5.34 -9.13 -10.19
N TYR A 33 -4.09 -9.25 -10.63
CA TYR A 33 -3.69 -9.57 -12.00
C TYR A 33 -3.14 -11.00 -12.01
N ILE A 34 -3.86 -11.90 -12.67
CA ILE A 34 -3.56 -13.34 -12.69
C ILE A 34 -3.69 -13.82 -14.13
N ASN A 35 -2.69 -14.57 -14.63
CA ASN A 35 -2.69 -15.16 -15.97
C ASN A 35 -2.99 -14.18 -17.12
N GLY A 36 -2.57 -12.91 -17.00
CA GLY A 36 -2.80 -11.93 -18.05
C GLY A 36 -4.00 -11.01 -17.84
N TYR A 37 -4.84 -11.27 -16.83
CA TYR A 37 -6.13 -10.59 -16.66
C TYR A 37 -6.23 -9.89 -15.30
N TRP A 38 -6.75 -8.67 -15.33
CA TRP A 38 -7.20 -7.98 -14.11
C TRP A 38 -8.58 -8.47 -13.71
N GLY A 39 -8.76 -8.74 -12.42
CA GLY A 39 -10.07 -8.99 -11.83
C GLY A 39 -10.84 -7.72 -11.53
N GLU A 40 -12.00 -7.89 -10.91
CA GLU A 40 -12.82 -6.78 -10.42
C GLU A 40 -12.18 -6.09 -9.21
N TRP A 41 -12.46 -4.80 -9.06
CA TRP A 41 -12.12 -4.05 -7.86
C TRP A 41 -13.00 -4.49 -6.69
N LYS A 42 -12.37 -4.75 -5.54
CA LYS A 42 -13.02 -5.20 -4.30
C LYS A 42 -12.66 -4.25 -3.17
N ASN A 43 -13.59 -4.01 -2.27
CA ASN A 43 -13.32 -3.26 -1.04
C ASN A 43 -12.50 -4.12 -0.05
N SER A 44 -11.56 -3.50 0.67
CA SER A 44 -10.71 -4.16 1.65
C SER A 44 -11.34 -4.21 3.05
N TYR A 45 -12.62 -4.60 3.19
CA TYR A 45 -13.39 -4.46 4.44
C TYR A 45 -12.66 -4.93 5.73
N TYR A 46 -11.82 -5.95 5.64
CA TYR A 46 -11.09 -6.52 6.79
C TYR A 46 -9.60 -6.19 6.81
N TYR A 47 -9.14 -5.31 5.93
CA TYR A 47 -7.73 -5.01 5.74
C TYR A 47 -7.51 -3.52 5.60
N LYS A 48 -6.43 -3.04 6.20
CA LYS A 48 -6.03 -1.65 6.15
C LYS A 48 -4.61 -1.51 5.64
N ILE A 49 -4.31 -0.34 5.10
CA ILE A 49 -2.98 0.04 4.66
C ILE A 49 -2.45 1.18 5.54
N THR A 50 -1.18 1.12 5.94
CA THR A 50 -0.53 2.22 6.64
C THR A 50 0.92 2.38 6.20
N GLY A 51 1.45 3.60 6.33
CA GLY A 51 2.79 3.98 5.91
C GLY A 51 2.77 5.12 4.90
N THR A 52 3.76 5.14 4.02
CA THR A 52 3.91 6.12 2.94
C THR A 52 3.76 5.43 1.59
N TRP A 53 3.60 6.20 0.51
CA TRP A 53 3.62 5.62 -0.84
C TRP A 53 4.93 4.94 -1.21
N GLN A 54 6.01 5.20 -0.46
CA GLN A 54 7.31 4.56 -0.66
C GLN A 54 7.54 3.34 0.22
N ASP A 55 7.00 3.31 1.43
CA ASP A 55 7.09 2.18 2.35
C ASP A 55 5.76 2.05 3.10
N PHE A 56 5.02 0.99 2.81
CA PHE A 56 3.74 0.71 3.45
C PHE A 56 3.54 -0.78 3.74
N VAL A 57 2.63 -1.04 4.66
CA VAL A 57 2.17 -2.39 4.99
C VAL A 57 0.67 -2.49 4.83
N ILE A 58 0.23 -3.67 4.40
CA ILE A 58 -1.17 -4.07 4.44
C ILE A 58 -1.31 -5.06 5.59
N PHE A 59 -2.35 -4.92 6.40
CA PHE A 59 -2.55 -5.74 7.58
C PHE A 59 -4.05 -5.91 7.85
N LYS A 60 -4.41 -6.91 8.64
CA LYS A 60 -5.79 -7.16 9.02
C LYS A 60 -6.29 -6.09 9.99
N ASP A 61 -7.53 -5.65 9.84
CA ASP A 61 -8.12 -4.68 10.75
C ASP A 61 -8.13 -5.21 12.20
N ASN A 62 -7.96 -4.29 13.16
CA ASN A 62 -7.81 -4.57 14.59
C ASN A 62 -6.60 -5.45 14.95
N VAL A 63 -5.64 -5.61 14.04
CA VAL A 63 -4.36 -6.26 14.29
C VAL A 63 -3.24 -5.23 14.20
N HIS A 64 -2.20 -5.37 15.02
CA HIS A 64 -1.04 -4.49 14.98
C HIS A 64 -0.34 -4.55 13.60
N PRO A 65 0.04 -3.43 12.96
CA PRO A 65 0.64 -3.40 11.62
C PRO A 65 1.93 -4.21 11.46
N SER A 66 2.67 -4.47 12.55
CA SER A 66 3.86 -5.36 12.50
C SER A 66 3.53 -6.82 12.18
N LYS A 67 2.26 -7.22 12.30
CA LYS A 67 1.73 -8.52 11.85
C LYS A 67 1.10 -8.39 10.46
N TYR A 68 1.74 -7.62 9.57
CA TYR A 68 1.27 -7.39 8.21
C TYR A 68 1.15 -8.69 7.43
N LEU A 69 0.23 -8.70 6.47
CA LEU A 69 0.16 -9.74 5.44
C LEU A 69 1.16 -9.46 4.30
N MET A 70 1.46 -8.18 4.09
CA MET A 70 2.34 -7.72 3.02
C MET A 70 3.01 -6.41 3.39
N LYS A 71 4.30 -6.30 3.07
CA LYS A 71 5.07 -5.06 3.13
C LYS A 71 5.59 -4.72 1.73
N VAL A 72 5.46 -3.47 1.32
CA VAL A 72 5.94 -2.97 0.04
C VAL A 72 6.92 -1.83 0.30
N ALA A 73 8.10 -1.92 -0.28
CA ALA A 73 9.12 -0.87 -0.23
C ALA A 73 9.56 -0.53 -1.64
N ILE A 74 9.44 0.75 -2.01
CA ILE A 74 9.72 1.27 -3.35
C ILE A 74 11.02 2.05 -3.32
N THR A 75 11.87 1.78 -4.30
CA THR A 75 13.10 2.57 -4.51
C THR A 75 12.70 3.94 -5.05
N TYR A 76 13.01 4.99 -4.29
CA TYR A 76 12.74 6.35 -4.75
C TYR A 76 13.57 6.67 -5.99
N GLN A 77 12.89 7.11 -7.04
CA GLN A 77 13.50 7.61 -8.25
C GLN A 77 12.73 8.86 -8.71
N PRO A 78 13.31 10.06 -8.58
CA PRO A 78 12.62 11.28 -8.96
C PRO A 78 12.45 11.37 -10.48
N TYR A 79 11.30 11.86 -10.92
CA TYR A 79 11.08 12.24 -12.32
C TYR A 79 11.38 13.72 -12.52
N SER A 80 11.95 14.08 -13.67
CA SER A 80 12.10 15.49 -14.03
C SER A 80 10.73 16.14 -14.26
N LYS A 81 10.63 17.46 -14.05
CA LYS A 81 9.40 18.23 -14.33
C LYS A 81 8.90 18.03 -15.77
N LYS A 82 9.83 17.90 -16.73
CA LYS A 82 9.52 17.66 -18.15
C LYS A 82 8.90 16.27 -18.35
N GLU A 83 9.45 15.24 -17.71
CA GLU A 83 8.90 13.89 -17.76
C GLU A 83 7.53 13.79 -17.09
N ILE A 84 7.35 14.41 -15.92
CA ILE A 84 6.06 14.45 -15.23
C ILE A 84 5.00 15.05 -16.16
N LYS A 85 5.27 16.24 -16.74
CA LYS A 85 4.33 16.90 -17.66
C LYS A 85 4.00 16.02 -18.88
N ARG A 86 5.01 15.37 -19.47
CA ARG A 86 4.84 14.48 -20.62
C ARG A 86 3.98 13.27 -20.27
N LYS A 87 4.32 12.56 -19.18
CA LYS A 87 3.60 11.36 -18.73
C LYS A 87 2.17 11.66 -18.33
N THR A 88 1.93 12.74 -17.58
CA THR A 88 0.57 13.16 -17.22
C THR A 88 -0.27 13.48 -18.45
N ARG A 89 0.28 14.22 -19.43
CA ARG A 89 -0.43 14.54 -20.68
C ARG A 89 -0.79 13.28 -21.47
N ASN A 90 0.12 12.31 -21.51
CA ASN A 90 -0.03 11.07 -22.27
C ASN A 90 -0.75 9.97 -21.48
N LYS A 91 -1.19 10.22 -20.25
CA LYS A 91 -1.77 9.22 -19.33
C LYS A 91 -0.87 7.99 -19.14
N GLU A 92 0.44 8.21 -19.12
CA GLU A 92 1.43 7.16 -18.90
C GLU A 92 1.65 6.90 -17.41
N TRP A 93 1.85 5.63 -17.09
CA TRP A 93 2.26 5.22 -15.74
C TRP A 93 3.66 5.75 -15.39
N PHE A 94 3.82 6.15 -14.12
CA PHE A 94 5.10 6.35 -13.47
C PHE A 94 5.59 5.00 -12.96
N THR A 95 6.74 4.54 -13.45
CA THR A 95 7.28 3.22 -13.14
C THR A 95 8.42 3.33 -12.14
N TYR A 96 8.42 2.46 -11.14
CA TYR A 96 9.43 2.34 -10.11
C TYR A 96 9.79 0.88 -9.90
N THR A 97 10.94 0.64 -9.29
CA THR A 97 11.33 -0.69 -8.79
C THR A 97 11.19 -0.73 -7.27
N GLY A 98 11.18 -1.93 -6.70
CA GLY A 98 11.18 -2.08 -5.25
C GLY A 98 11.17 -3.54 -4.85
N THR A 99 10.70 -3.79 -3.63
CA THR A 99 10.50 -5.12 -3.07
C THR A 99 9.13 -5.27 -2.45
N ILE A 100 8.61 -6.49 -2.50
CA ILE A 100 7.44 -6.90 -1.74
C ILE A 100 7.85 -8.06 -0.84
N GLU A 101 7.51 -7.96 0.44
CA GLU A 101 7.67 -9.02 1.43
C GLU A 101 6.30 -9.57 1.80
N TYR A 102 6.14 -10.88 1.74
CA TYR A 102 4.95 -11.61 2.13
C TYR A 102 5.34 -12.94 2.78
N PHE A 103 4.36 -13.63 3.36
CA PHE A 103 4.57 -14.93 3.99
C PHE A 103 4.22 -16.07 3.04
N VAL A 104 5.01 -17.12 3.07
CA VAL A 104 4.79 -18.37 2.32
C VAL A 104 4.85 -19.54 3.26
N CYS A 105 4.10 -20.59 2.96
CA CYS A 105 4.10 -21.82 3.73
C CYS A 105 4.92 -22.89 3.02
N SER A 106 5.80 -23.58 3.75
CA SER A 106 6.47 -24.77 3.26
C SER A 106 6.27 -25.93 4.24
N GLY A 107 5.95 -27.12 3.71
CA GLY A 107 5.78 -28.33 4.48
C GLY A 107 4.41 -29.00 4.31
N LYS A 108 4.25 -30.13 5.00
CA LYS A 108 3.06 -31.01 4.87
C LYS A 108 1.81 -30.46 5.58
N ASN A 109 1.94 -29.52 6.52
CA ASN A 109 0.79 -28.96 7.24
C ASN A 109 0.36 -27.58 6.71
N CYS A 110 0.87 -27.18 5.55
CA CYS A 110 0.30 -26.07 4.80
C CYS A 110 -1.15 -26.41 4.45
N LYS A 111 -2.10 -25.67 5.04
CA LYS A 111 -3.54 -25.86 4.82
C LYS A 111 -4.01 -25.50 3.41
N HIS A 112 -3.11 -25.02 2.56
CA HIS A 112 -3.39 -24.77 1.15
C HIS A 112 -3.16 -26.04 0.34
N ARG A 113 -3.98 -26.23 -0.69
CA ARG A 113 -4.02 -27.44 -1.54
C ARG A 113 -2.67 -27.77 -2.22
N PHE A 114 -1.72 -26.84 -2.22
CA PHE A 114 -0.40 -26.98 -2.83
C PHE A 114 0.67 -26.29 -1.95
N PRO A 115 1.94 -26.75 -1.95
CA PRO A 115 3.04 -26.03 -1.32
C PRO A 115 3.17 -24.63 -1.95
N CYS A 116 2.88 -23.60 -1.15
CA CYS A 116 2.88 -22.22 -1.61
C CYS A 116 4.31 -21.67 -1.64
N THR A 117 5.07 -21.95 -2.70
CA THR A 117 6.37 -21.29 -2.91
C THR A 117 6.23 -19.83 -3.36
N GLN A 118 5.00 -19.40 -3.68
CA GLN A 118 4.65 -18.05 -4.10
C GLN A 118 3.33 -17.62 -3.43
N LEU A 119 3.06 -16.32 -3.42
CA LEU A 119 1.79 -15.77 -2.94
C LEU A 119 0.66 -16.15 -3.90
N ASP A 120 -0.39 -16.78 -3.37
CA ASP A 120 -1.61 -17.07 -4.13
C ASP A 120 -2.52 -15.84 -4.18
N LEU A 121 -2.60 -15.19 -5.35
CA LEU A 121 -3.46 -14.03 -5.54
C LEU A 121 -4.94 -14.37 -5.77
N GLN A 122 -5.31 -15.64 -5.99
CA GLN A 122 -6.72 -16.01 -6.15
C GLN A 122 -7.46 -15.92 -4.81
N SER A 123 -6.77 -16.25 -3.72
CA SER A 123 -7.28 -16.16 -2.35
C SER A 123 -6.85 -14.89 -1.61
N TRP A 124 -6.00 -14.05 -2.22
CA TRP A 124 -5.54 -12.80 -1.61
C TRP A 124 -6.66 -11.75 -1.56
N PRO A 125 -6.77 -10.97 -0.45
CA PRO A 125 -6.00 -11.05 0.79
C PRO A 125 -6.53 -12.13 1.74
N TYR A 126 -5.63 -12.97 2.27
CA TYR A 126 -5.93 -13.97 3.29
C TYR A 126 -4.98 -13.87 4.48
N ASP A 127 -5.47 -14.26 5.65
CA ASP A 127 -4.77 -14.16 6.92
C ASP A 127 -3.78 -15.33 7.08
N ILE A 128 -2.50 -15.05 6.84
CA ILE A 128 -1.43 -15.99 7.13
C ILE A 128 -1.04 -15.84 8.59
N LYS A 129 -1.25 -16.89 9.39
CA LYS A 129 -0.79 -16.92 10.79
C LYS A 129 0.74 -16.96 10.82
N SER A 130 1.37 -15.79 10.94
CA SER A 130 2.83 -15.59 11.01
C SER A 130 3.53 -16.30 12.19
N THR A 131 2.76 -16.87 13.13
CA THR A 131 3.29 -17.53 14.34
C THR A 131 3.50 -19.04 14.20
N SER A 132 3.10 -19.67 13.09
CA SER A 132 3.41 -21.09 12.87
C SER A 132 4.80 -21.24 12.26
N LYS A 133 5.57 -22.23 12.75
CA LYS A 133 6.95 -22.55 12.31
C LYS A 133 7.06 -22.87 10.81
N GLU A 134 5.94 -23.07 10.14
CA GLU A 134 5.86 -23.47 8.72
C GLU A 134 5.74 -22.27 7.76
N TYR A 135 5.50 -21.07 8.30
CA TYR A 135 5.45 -19.85 7.51
C TYR A 135 6.75 -19.09 7.65
N TYR A 136 7.30 -18.67 6.52
CA TYR A 136 8.51 -17.85 6.48
C TYR A 136 8.31 -16.66 5.55
N LYS A 137 9.09 -15.62 5.78
CA LYS A 137 9.08 -14.41 4.98
C LYS A 137 9.76 -14.66 3.65
N LYS A 138 9.17 -14.17 2.58
CA LYS A 138 9.73 -14.16 1.24
C LYS A 138 9.68 -12.74 0.70
N THR A 139 10.84 -12.26 0.27
CA THR A 139 10.99 -10.95 -0.36
C THR A 139 11.34 -11.14 -1.82
N VAL A 140 10.61 -10.49 -2.72
CA VAL A 140 10.86 -10.55 -4.16
C VAL A 140 10.91 -9.15 -4.77
N PRO A 141 11.68 -8.94 -5.84
CA PRO A 141 11.67 -7.66 -6.56
C PRO A 141 10.30 -7.42 -7.21
N VAL A 142 9.91 -6.15 -7.29
CA VAL A 142 8.67 -5.73 -7.94
C VAL A 142 8.89 -4.60 -8.93
N THR A 143 8.02 -4.53 -9.92
CA THR A 143 7.79 -3.32 -10.72
C THR A 143 6.51 -2.65 -10.22
N VAL A 144 6.58 -1.38 -9.86
CA VAL A 144 5.43 -0.60 -9.42
C VAL A 144 5.07 0.44 -10.48
N LYS A 145 3.80 0.50 -10.84
CA LYS A 145 3.24 1.51 -11.73
C LYS A 145 2.22 2.36 -10.97
N MET A 146 2.42 3.67 -10.95
CA MET A 146 1.54 4.64 -10.29
C MET A 146 0.97 5.66 -11.29
N ASP A 147 -0.26 6.11 -11.06
CA ASP A 147 -0.91 7.15 -11.86
C ASP A 147 -0.29 8.54 -11.64
N LYS A 148 0.40 8.71 -10.50
CA LYS A 148 1.08 9.96 -10.08
C LYS A 148 2.50 9.69 -9.59
N PRO A 149 3.45 10.64 -9.72
CA PRO A 149 4.83 10.44 -9.30
C PRO A 149 4.96 10.50 -7.78
N ILE A 150 5.76 9.63 -7.14
CA ILE A 150 5.69 9.30 -5.70
C ILE A 150 5.64 10.49 -4.73
N GLU A 151 6.25 11.62 -5.08
CA GLU A 151 6.24 12.87 -4.30
C GLU A 151 4.89 13.62 -4.27
N LYS A 152 3.95 13.30 -5.17
CA LYS A 152 2.64 13.97 -5.25
C LYS A 152 1.66 13.44 -4.19
N LYS A 153 1.11 14.34 -3.38
CA LYS A 153 0.06 14.03 -2.38
C LYS A 153 -1.27 13.63 -3.02
N GLY A 154 -2.14 13.01 -2.21
CA GLY A 154 -3.51 12.64 -2.55
C GLY A 154 -3.67 11.18 -2.95
N ASN A 155 -4.91 10.84 -3.31
CA ASN A 155 -5.33 9.50 -3.76
C ASN A 155 -4.59 9.07 -5.02
N ARG A 156 -4.36 7.75 -5.13
CA ARG A 156 -3.57 7.13 -6.18
C ARG A 156 -4.05 5.74 -6.48
N THR A 157 -3.78 5.34 -7.72
CA THR A 157 -3.81 3.93 -8.11
C THR A 157 -2.38 3.44 -8.26
N ILE A 158 -2.07 2.35 -7.58
CA ILE A 158 -0.77 1.67 -7.61
C ILE A 158 -0.98 0.23 -8.10
N ASN A 159 -0.22 -0.16 -9.12
CA ASN A 159 -0.16 -1.52 -9.62
C ASN A 159 1.23 -2.10 -9.33
N ILE A 160 1.28 -3.21 -8.59
CA ILE A 160 2.50 -3.85 -8.13
C ILE A 160 2.62 -5.20 -8.84
N PHE A 161 3.66 -5.38 -9.65
CA PHE A 161 3.88 -6.58 -10.45
C PHE A 161 5.08 -7.37 -9.93
N PHE A 162 4.91 -8.69 -9.80
CA PHE A 162 5.91 -9.63 -9.34
C PHE A 162 5.53 -11.05 -9.77
N ASN A 163 6.50 -11.94 -10.03
CA ASN A 163 6.25 -13.36 -10.35
C ASN A 163 5.13 -13.59 -11.41
N ASN A 164 5.09 -12.78 -12.48
CA ASN A 164 4.06 -12.83 -13.53
C ASN A 164 2.61 -12.60 -13.07
N GLN A 165 2.44 -11.98 -11.90
CA GLN A 165 1.16 -11.60 -11.32
C GLN A 165 1.22 -10.16 -10.79
N GLY A 166 0.11 -9.64 -10.29
CA GLY A 166 0.12 -8.30 -9.71
C GLY A 166 -1.08 -7.94 -8.85
N ILE A 167 -0.94 -6.85 -8.11
CA ILE A 167 -1.97 -6.31 -7.23
C ILE A 167 -2.17 -4.84 -7.60
N GLY A 168 -3.41 -4.46 -7.88
CA GLY A 168 -3.85 -3.08 -8.00
C GLY A 168 -4.41 -2.63 -6.67
N ILE A 169 -4.07 -1.43 -6.22
CA ILE A 169 -4.60 -0.80 -5.00
C ILE A 169 -5.00 0.63 -5.34
N THR A 170 -6.13 1.09 -4.80
CA THR A 170 -6.52 2.50 -4.84
C THR A 170 -7.05 2.96 -3.49
N LEU A 171 -6.74 4.22 -3.17
CA LEU A 171 -7.22 4.97 -2.01
C LEU A 171 -8.15 6.09 -2.45
#